data_AF-A0A8C6RRG0-F1
#
_entry.id   AF-A0A8C6RRG0-F1
#
_cell.length_a   1.000
_cell.length_b   1.000
_cell.length_c   1.000
_cell.angle_alpha   90.00
_cell.angle_beta   90.00
_cell.angle_gamma   90.00
#
_symmetry.space_group_name_H-M   'P 1'
#
loop_
_entity.id
_entity.type
_entity.pdbx_description
1 polymer ?
#
loop_
_entity_poly.entity_id
_entity_poly.type
_entity_poly.pdbx_seq_one_letter_code
_entity_poly.pdbx_strand_id
1 'polypeptide(L)'
;MKANRETKRLFVGGLSQAISKTDLQDQFTRFGEVSDVEIITRKDEQGNSQKIFAYVNIKIAETDLKKCMSVLNKTKWKGGTLQIQLAKESFLHR
;
A
#
# COMPACT_ATOMS: atom_id res chain seq x y z
N MET A 1 5.69 27.93 -0.52
CA MET A 1 5.44 26.86 -1.51
C MET A 1 4.33 25.98 -0.96
N LYS A 2 3.17 25.89 -1.63
CA LYS A 2 2.08 25.04 -1.16
C LYS A 2 2.52 23.59 -1.31
N ALA A 3 2.48 22.81 -0.23
CA ALA A 3 2.64 21.36 -0.32
C ALA A 3 1.47 20.81 -1.14
N ASN A 4 1.66 20.66 -2.45
CA ASN A 4 0.63 20.13 -3.33
C ASN A 4 0.46 18.64 -2.99
N ARG A 5 -0.62 18.31 -2.30
CA ARG A 5 -0.95 16.93 -1.95
C ARG A 5 -1.82 16.36 -3.06
N GLU A 6 -1.31 15.34 -3.72
CA GLU A 6 -2.01 14.65 -4.79
C GLU A 6 -2.51 13.30 -4.28
N THR A 7 -3.65 12.86 -4.80
CA THR A 7 -4.11 11.49 -4.57
C THR A 7 -3.24 10.54 -5.37
N LYS A 8 -2.54 9.63 -4.68
CA LYS A 8 -1.73 8.58 -5.27
C LYS A 8 -2.24 7.24 -4.80
N ARG A 9 -2.25 6.27 -5.71
CA ARG A 9 -2.54 4.88 -5.37
C ARG A 9 -1.23 4.13 -5.18
N LEU A 10 -1.03 3.54 -4.01
CA LEU A 10 0.14 2.75 -3.65
C LEU A 10 -0.21 1.27 -3.72
N PHE A 11 0.66 0.49 -4.34
CA PHE A 11 0.65 -0.96 -4.23
C PHE A 11 1.52 -1.38 -3.05
N VAL A 12 0.97 -2.22 -2.18
CA VAL A 12 1.63 -2.74 -0.98
C VAL A 12 1.63 -4.27 -1.04
N GLY A 13 2.75 -4.84 -1.46
CA GLY A 13 2.95 -6.28 -1.52
C GLY A 13 3.68 -6.84 -0.31
N GLY A 14 3.74 -8.17 -0.22
CA GLY A 14 4.46 -8.88 0.84
C GLY A 14 3.81 -8.75 2.22
N LEU A 15 2.49 -8.56 2.22
CA LEU A 15 1.68 -8.51 3.43
C LEU A 15 1.52 -9.91 4.01
N SER A 16 1.53 -9.99 5.34
CA SER A 16 1.15 -11.19 6.08
C SER A 16 -0.38 -11.31 6.18
N GLN A 17 -0.89 -12.52 6.39
CA GLN A 17 -2.32 -12.77 6.66
C GLN A 17 -2.85 -12.03 7.89
N ALA A 18 -1.96 -11.63 8.81
CA ALA A 18 -2.31 -10.87 10.00
C ALA A 18 -2.58 -9.38 9.73
N ILE A 19 -2.29 -8.87 8.53
CA ILE A 19 -2.50 -7.44 8.20
C ILE A 19 -3.96 -7.17 7.87
N SER A 20 -4.55 -6.21 8.57
CA SER A 20 -5.91 -5.74 8.31
C SER A 20 -5.95 -4.38 7.58
N LYS A 21 -7.12 -4.01 7.05
CA LYS A 21 -7.35 -2.71 6.40
C LYS A 21 -6.95 -1.55 7.31
N THR A 22 -7.34 -1.64 8.59
CA THR A 22 -7.04 -0.65 9.63
C THR A 22 -5.54 -0.52 9.89
N ASP A 23 -4.79 -1.62 9.88
CA ASP A 23 -3.32 -1.57 10.08
C ASP A 23 -2.64 -0.80 8.95
N LEU A 24 -3.04 -1.06 7.71
CA LEU A 24 -2.52 -0.32 6.57
C LEU A 24 -2.91 1.15 6.70
N GLN A 25 -4.18 1.44 6.95
CA GLN A 25 -4.65 2.82 7.10
C GLN A 25 -3.86 3.58 8.17
N ASP A 26 -3.64 3.00 9.36
CA ASP A 26 -2.85 3.61 10.42
C ASP A 26 -1.36 3.78 10.03
N GLN A 27 -0.79 2.79 9.36
CA GLN A 27 0.60 2.87 8.91
C GLN A 27 0.82 3.92 7.80
N PHE A 28 -0.18 4.16 6.95
CA PHE A 28 -0.09 5.14 5.87
C PHE A 28 -0.57 6.53 6.28
N THR A 29 -1.45 6.66 7.28
CA THR A 29 -2.01 7.95 7.70
C THR A 29 -0.97 8.91 8.28
N ARG A 30 0.16 8.38 8.74
CA ARG A 30 1.33 9.14 9.23
C ARG A 30 2.11 9.85 8.13
N PHE A 31 1.93 9.47 6.86
CA PHE A 31 2.56 10.14 5.72
C PHE A 31 1.59 11.06 4.96
N GLY A 32 0.29 10.77 5.01
CA GLY A 32 -0.73 11.51 4.28
C GLY A 32 -2.12 11.06 4.67
N GLU A 33 -3.16 11.56 3.99
CA GLU A 33 -4.54 11.22 4.30
C GLU A 33 -4.99 10.00 3.47
N VAL A 34 -5.25 8.88 4.13
CA VAL A 34 -5.68 7.65 3.47
C VAL A 34 -7.18 7.74 3.17
N SER A 35 -7.55 7.69 1.89
CA SER A 35 -8.93 7.74 1.45
C SER A 35 -9.56 6.35 1.33
N ASP A 36 -8.82 5.37 0.84
CA ASP A 36 -9.31 4.00 0.72
C ASP A 36 -8.17 2.97 0.77
N VAL A 37 -8.52 1.76 1.23
CA VAL A 37 -7.60 0.61 1.28
C VAL A 37 -8.35 -0.64 0.82
N GLU A 38 -7.76 -1.31 -0.15
CA GLU A 38 -8.30 -2.51 -0.79
C GLU A 38 -7.28 -3.65 -0.62
N ILE A 39 -7.61 -4.65 0.20
CA ILE A 39 -6.76 -5.83 0.41
C ILE A 39 -7.21 -6.95 -0.52
N ILE A 40 -6.27 -7.48 -1.29
CA ILE A 40 -6.48 -8.56 -2.24
C ILE A 40 -5.65 -9.76 -1.80
N THR A 41 -6.34 -10.86 -1.55
CA THR A 41 -5.74 -12.14 -1.18
C THR A 41 -5.92 -13.11 -2.33
N ARG A 42 -4.81 -13.53 -2.94
CA ARG A 42 -4.81 -14.64 -3.90
C ARG A 42 -4.69 -15.95 -3.16
N LYS A 43 -5.66 -16.83 -3.42
CA LYS A 43 -5.68 -18.20 -2.94
C LYS A 43 -5.14 -19.12 -4.05
N ASP A 44 -4.40 -20.14 -3.64
CA ASP A 44 -3.95 -21.26 -4.47
C ASP A 44 -5.14 -22.16 -4.83
N GLU A 45 -4.94 -23.14 -5.73
CA GLU A 45 -5.95 -24.14 -6.12
C GLU A 45 -6.48 -24.94 -4.92
N GLN A 46 -5.65 -25.08 -3.86
CA GLN A 46 -6.03 -25.71 -2.60
C GLN A 46 -6.73 -24.77 -1.60
N GLY A 47 -7.03 -23.52 -1.98
CA GLY A 47 -7.68 -22.53 -1.13
C GLY A 47 -6.74 -21.82 -0.14
N ASN A 48 -5.45 -22.17 -0.13
CA ASN A 48 -4.44 -21.57 0.74
C ASN A 48 -4.06 -20.16 0.27
N SER A 49 -3.95 -19.19 1.18
CA SER A 49 -3.59 -17.82 0.80
C SER A 49 -2.11 -17.76 0.39
N GLN A 50 -1.84 -17.61 -0.90
CA GLN A 50 -0.50 -17.69 -1.46
C GLN A 50 0.17 -16.33 -1.56
N LYS A 51 -0.60 -15.27 -1.87
CA LYS A 51 -0.08 -13.89 -2.01
C LYS A 51 -1.10 -12.89 -1.51
N ILE A 52 -0.67 -11.99 -0.63
CA ILE A 52 -1.50 -10.90 -0.11
C ILE A 52 -0.84 -9.59 -0.50
N PHE A 53 -1.62 -8.74 -1.14
CA PHE A 53 -1.24 -7.39 -1.50
C PHE A 53 -2.42 -6.46 -1.28
N ALA A 54 -2.14 -5.17 -1.12
CA ALA A 54 -3.16 -4.17 -0.96
C ALA A 54 -2.91 -2.97 -1.87
N TYR A 55 -3.99 -2.30 -2.26
CA TYR A 55 -3.94 -0.99 -2.84
C TYR A 55 -4.39 0.04 -1.80
N VAL A 56 -3.61 1.10 -1.65
CA VAL A 56 -3.89 2.19 -0.71
C VAL A 56 -4.01 3.48 -1.50
N ASN A 57 -5.19 4.08 -1.51
CA ASN A 57 -5.42 5.42 -2.03
C ASN A 57 -5.12 6.42 -0.92
N ILE A 58 -4.11 7.26 -1.13
CA ILE A 58 -3.64 8.23 -0.15
C ILE A 58 -3.40 9.59 -0.81
N LYS A 59 -3.83 10.65 -0.15
CA LYS A 59 -3.52 12.03 -0.49
C LYS A 59 -2.25 12.45 0.23
N ILE A 60 -1.15 12.50 -0.50
CA ILE A 60 0.21 12.66 0.03
C ILE A 60 0.98 13.71 -0.77
N ALA A 61 1.87 14.46 -0.09
CA ALA A 61 2.78 15.37 -0.78
C ALA A 61 3.92 14.60 -1.44
N GLU A 62 4.47 15.13 -2.53
CA GLU A 62 5.53 14.46 -3.29
C GLU A 62 6.78 14.14 -2.44
N THR A 63 7.10 15.01 -1.47
CA THR A 63 8.19 14.81 -0.51
C THR A 63 7.95 13.63 0.43
N ASP A 64 6.74 13.52 0.96
CA ASP A 64 6.37 12.47 1.91
C ASP A 64 6.17 11.13 1.20
N LEU A 65 5.71 11.15 -0.06
CA LEU A 65 5.62 9.97 -0.91
C LEU A 65 6.99 9.32 -1.12
N LYS A 66 7.99 10.13 -1.50
CA LYS A 66 9.38 9.65 -1.69
C LYS A 66 9.94 9.06 -0.39
N LYS A 67 9.68 9.72 0.75
CA LYS A 67 10.07 9.21 2.08
C LYS A 67 9.35 7.91 2.42
N CYS A 68 8.04 7.85 2.24
CA CYS A 68 7.22 6.66 2.49
C CYS A 68 7.75 5.46 1.72
N MET A 69 8.04 5.62 0.42
CA MET A 69 8.63 4.56 -0.38
C MET A 69 10.01 4.15 0.11
N SER A 70 10.91 5.09 0.40
CA SER A 70 12.24 4.73 0.90
C SER A 70 12.22 4.08 2.28
N VAL A 71 11.31 4.51 3.16
CA VAL A 71 11.24 4.04 4.55
C VAL A 71 10.51 2.72 4.66
N LEU A 72 9.42 2.51 3.93
CA LEU A 72 8.60 1.30 4.07
C LEU A 72 8.97 0.22 3.04
N ASN A 73 9.49 0.56 1.87
CA ASN A 73 9.85 -0.44 0.86
C ASN A 73 10.99 -1.34 1.35
N LYS A 74 10.80 -2.66 1.20
CA LYS A 74 11.69 -3.74 1.67
C LYS A 74 11.87 -3.82 3.18
N THR A 75 10.98 -3.22 3.97
CA THR A 75 11.03 -3.36 5.43
C THR A 75 10.24 -4.56 5.93
N LYS A 76 10.72 -5.19 7.01
CA LYS A 76 9.97 -6.25 7.69
C LYS A 76 8.90 -5.64 8.58
N TRP A 77 7.64 -6.00 8.36
CA TRP A 77 6.50 -5.55 9.14
C TRP A 77 5.51 -6.69 9.38
N LYS A 78 5.16 -6.94 10.64
CA LYS A 78 4.22 -8.00 11.08
C LYS A 78 4.44 -9.36 10.39
N GLY A 79 5.71 -9.76 10.24
CA GLY A 79 6.11 -11.04 9.65
C GLY A 79 6.17 -11.09 8.12
N GLY A 80 5.79 -10.02 7.42
CA GLY A 80 5.97 -9.86 5.97
C GLY A 80 7.09 -8.89 5.62
N THR A 81 7.55 -8.91 4.37
CA THR A 81 8.48 -7.90 3.84
C THR A 81 7.68 -6.97 2.92
N LEU A 82 7.44 -5.74 3.37
CA LEU A 82 6.63 -4.79 2.63
C LEU A 82 7.30 -4.40 1.33
N GLN A 83 6.52 -4.39 0.25
CA GLN A 83 6.94 -3.86 -1.03
C GLN A 83 6.00 -2.75 -1.43
N ILE A 84 6.48 -1.52 -1.33
CA ILE A 84 5.70 -0.33 -1.68
C ILE A 84 6.12 0.15 -3.05
N GLN A 85 5.15 0.27 -3.95
CA GLN A 85 5.33 0.80 -5.30
C GLN A 85 4.18 1.74 -5.64
N LEU A 86 4.40 2.67 -6.58
CA LEU A 86 3.26 3.36 -7.20
C LEU A 86 2.42 2.31 -7.94
N ALA A 87 1.14 2.25 -7.63
CA ALA A 87 0.23 1.43 -8.40
C ALA A 87 0.18 2.02 -9.82
N LYS A 88 0.35 1.17 -10.84
CA LYS A 88 0.19 1.60 -12.23
C LYS A 88 -1.28 2.01 -12.42
N GLU A 89 -1.50 3.23 -12.90
CA GLU A 89 -2.83 3.78 -13.23
C GLU A 89 -3.52 2.97 -14.35
N SER A 90 -2.74 2.21 -15.13
CA SER A 90 -3.19 1.39 -16.24
C SER A 90 -3.70 0.01 -15.81
N PHE A 91 -4.91 -0.06 -15.27
CA PHE A 91 -5.68 -1.32 -15.28
C PHE A 91 -7.16 -1.15 -15.66
N LEU A 92 -7.59 0.09 -15.98
CA LEU A 92 -8.99 0.42 -16.28
C LEU A 92 -9.17 1.13 -17.63
N HIS A 93 -8.24 0.93 -18.57
CA HIS A 93 -8.46 1.22 -19.98
C HIS A 93 -8.31 -0.09 -20.78
N ARG A 94 -9.35 -0.90 -20.77
CA ARG A 94 -9.65 -1.82 -21.88
C ARG A 94 -11.10 -1.62 -22.26
#